data_AF-A0A916Q8G3-F1
#
_entry.id   AF-A0A916Q8G3-F1
#
_cell.length_a   1.000
_cell.length_b   1.000
_cell.length_c   1.000
_cell.angle_alpha   90.00
_cell.angle_beta   90.00
_cell.angle_gamma   90.00
#
_symmetry.space_group_name_H-M   'P 1'
#
loop_
_entity.id
_entity.type
_entity.pdbx_description
1 polymer ?
#
loop_
_entity_poly.entity_id
_entity_poly.type
_entity_poly.pdbx_seq_one_letter_code
_entity_poly.pdbx_strand_id
1 'polypeptide(L)'
;MAGIAIGNIRNNRQYEQDVEETLNMIATYFATATEDEYDEIAQTIRHDLVFSEYGRDMENLIQYIPNTSESCPTCQESYPAQAFLVCVNTGETYSLDVYHTDESPDDEYGGMRLSFGYDEISEASIHVTSYPGEQDGYAEIFRGRRIVSAHKMKSVFCDDCIREILNTIDGQLLEEVVLFDAEQKAFYPVKDEETLQIGSYGLAVSYDSGDFRIDIEYVSE
;
A
#
# COMPACT_ATOMS: atom_id res chain seq x y z
N MET A 1 -0.75 50.42 24.18
CA MET A 1 -0.81 49.19 23.36
C MET A 1 0.59 48.61 23.07
N ALA A 2 1.52 48.59 24.04
CA ALA A 2 2.86 48.02 23.85
C ALA A 2 3.10 46.70 24.63
N GLY A 3 2.22 46.35 25.58
CA GLY A 3 2.38 45.15 26.42
C GLY A 3 1.90 43.84 25.78
N ILE A 4 0.99 43.89 24.80
CA ILE A 4 0.41 42.69 24.17
C ILE A 4 1.36 42.11 23.10
N ALA A 5 2.13 42.96 22.40
CA ALA A 5 3.06 42.52 21.36
C ALA A 5 4.34 41.85 21.92
N ILE A 6 4.81 42.27 23.09
CA ILE A 6 6.03 41.72 23.72
C ILE A 6 5.77 40.34 24.34
N GLY A 7 4.56 40.11 24.87
CA GLY A 7 4.15 38.81 25.41
C GLY A 7 4.11 37.72 24.34
N ASN A 8 3.61 38.03 23.14
CA ASN A 8 3.55 37.07 22.04
C ASN A 8 4.93 36.71 21.48
N ILE A 9 5.86 37.67 21.37
CA ILE A 9 7.23 37.40 20.89
C ILE A 9 8.02 36.55 21.90
N ARG A 10 7.80 36.76 23.21
CA ARG A 10 8.50 36.03 24.27
C ARG A 10 7.98 34.61 24.42
N ASN A 11 6.67 34.41 24.32
CA ASN A 11 6.06 33.08 24.32
C ASN A 11 6.47 32.27 23.07
N ASN A 12 6.51 32.88 21.88
CA ASN A 12 6.99 32.18 20.67
C ASN A 12 8.44 31.73 20.80
N ARG A 13 9.33 32.59 21.34
CA ARG A 13 10.73 32.21 21.58
C ARG A 13 10.90 31.09 22.60
N GLN A 14 10.08 31.09 23.66
CA GLN A 14 10.10 29.98 24.63
C GLN A 14 9.60 28.69 24.00
N TYR A 15 8.55 28.74 23.18
CA TYR A 15 8.06 27.59 22.43
C TYR A 15 9.11 27.03 21.45
N GLU A 16 9.80 27.90 20.70
CA GLU A 16 10.87 27.49 19.79
C GLU A 16 12.05 26.85 20.54
N GLN A 17 12.41 27.38 21.71
CA GLN A 17 13.45 26.82 22.58
C GLN A 17 13.05 25.46 23.16
N ASP A 18 11.82 25.31 23.63
CA ASP A 18 11.32 24.05 24.19
C ASP A 18 11.26 22.95 23.10
N VAL A 19 10.90 23.31 21.86
CA VAL A 19 10.93 22.38 20.71
C VAL A 19 12.36 21.99 20.35
N GLU A 20 13.29 22.95 20.32
CA GLU A 20 14.70 22.68 20.02
C GLU A 20 15.35 21.80 21.09
N GLU A 21 15.05 22.05 22.38
CA GLU A 21 15.51 21.22 23.49
C GLU A 21 14.96 19.80 23.41
N THR A 22 13.67 19.66 23.08
CA THR A 22 13.03 18.35 22.87
C THR A 22 13.67 17.60 21.69
N LEU A 23 13.91 18.27 20.56
CA LEU A 23 14.54 17.67 19.39
C LEU A 23 16.00 17.25 19.67
N ASN A 24 16.77 18.08 20.37
CA ASN A 24 18.14 17.75 20.77
C ASN A 24 18.18 16.58 21.76
N MET A 25 17.23 16.53 22.69
CA MET A 25 17.07 15.42 23.61
C MET A 25 16.78 14.12 22.85
N ILE A 26 15.81 14.13 21.92
CA ILE A 26 15.52 12.99 21.04
C ILE A 26 16.79 12.61 20.25
N ALA A 27 17.44 13.56 19.58
CA ALA A 27 18.64 13.30 18.79
C ALA A 27 19.82 12.73 19.60
N THR A 28 19.91 13.09 20.89
CA THR A 28 20.91 12.57 21.83
C THR A 28 20.55 11.18 22.36
N TYR A 29 19.26 10.83 22.45
CA TYR A 29 18.81 9.47 22.79
C TYR A 29 18.98 8.49 21.64
N PHE A 30 18.56 8.90 20.43
CA PHE A 30 19.19 8.37 19.21
C PHE A 30 20.70 8.65 19.30
N ALA A 31 21.64 8.20 18.48
CA ALA A 31 23.08 8.48 18.65
C ALA A 31 23.80 7.95 19.92
N THR A 32 23.20 7.89 21.13
CA THR A 32 23.87 7.37 22.35
C THR A 32 23.31 6.06 22.89
N ALA A 33 22.07 5.70 22.58
CA ALA A 33 21.48 4.43 22.99
C ALA A 33 22.11 3.22 22.29
N THR A 34 22.12 2.07 22.98
CA THR A 34 22.41 0.75 22.40
C THR A 34 21.20 0.20 21.64
N GLU A 35 21.37 -0.78 20.74
CA GLU A 35 20.26 -1.35 19.94
C GLU A 35 19.07 -1.81 20.81
N ASP A 36 19.35 -2.46 21.95
CA ASP A 36 18.30 -2.92 22.87
C ASP A 36 17.51 -1.76 23.51
N GLU A 37 18.20 -0.69 23.90
CA GLU A 37 17.59 0.52 24.47
C GLU A 37 16.80 1.30 23.40
N TYR A 38 17.27 1.26 22.14
CA TYR A 38 16.59 1.82 20.99
C TYR A 38 15.22 1.18 20.75
N ASP A 39 15.14 -0.15 20.78
CA ASP A 39 13.91 -0.87 20.50
C ASP A 39 12.85 -0.65 21.59
N GLU A 40 13.25 -0.65 22.86
CA GLU A 40 12.35 -0.40 23.99
C GLU A 40 11.79 1.04 23.97
N ILE A 41 12.66 2.02 23.72
CA ILE A 41 12.27 3.43 23.61
C ILE A 41 11.39 3.65 22.37
N ALA A 42 11.75 3.08 21.21
CA ALA A 42 10.97 3.20 19.98
C ALA A 42 9.62 2.48 20.08
N GLN A 43 9.53 1.38 20.84
CA GLN A 43 8.28 0.70 21.12
C GLN A 43 7.36 1.56 22.00
N THR A 44 7.91 2.17 23.05
CA THR A 44 7.18 3.07 23.96
C THR A 44 6.68 4.32 23.23
N ILE A 45 7.55 4.96 22.45
CA ILE A 45 7.19 6.10 21.58
C ILE A 45 6.09 5.71 20.59
N ARG A 46 6.18 4.54 19.94
CA ARG A 46 5.12 4.05 19.04
C ARG A 46 3.80 3.84 19.76
N HIS A 47 3.81 3.21 20.93
CA HIS A 47 2.60 2.98 21.71
C HIS A 47 1.95 4.29 22.16
N ASP A 48 2.73 5.23 22.69
CA ASP A 48 2.21 6.43 23.35
C ASP A 48 1.91 7.59 22.40
N LEU A 49 2.63 7.72 21.28
CA LEU A 49 2.44 8.80 20.31
C LEU A 49 1.69 8.34 19.05
N VAL A 50 2.06 7.21 18.43
CA VAL A 50 1.53 6.81 17.11
C VAL A 50 0.07 6.34 17.19
N PHE A 51 -0.31 5.61 18.24
CA PHE A 51 -1.69 5.10 18.38
C PHE A 51 -2.67 6.12 18.97
N SER A 52 -2.22 7.09 19.76
CA SER A 52 -3.09 8.00 20.52
C SER A 52 -3.41 9.31 19.77
N GLU A 53 -2.42 9.92 19.13
CA GLU A 53 -2.53 11.23 18.45
C GLU A 53 -2.61 11.10 16.93
N TYR A 54 -1.94 10.09 16.37
CA TYR A 54 -1.63 10.04 14.95
C TYR A 54 -2.49 9.07 14.12
N GLY A 55 -3.31 8.23 14.77
CA GLY A 55 -4.18 7.26 14.09
C GLY A 55 -5.37 7.86 13.32
N ARG A 56 -5.53 9.19 13.27
CA ARG A 56 -6.70 9.84 12.62
C ARG A 56 -6.37 10.66 11.38
N ASP A 57 -5.09 10.85 11.04
CA ASP A 57 -4.71 11.78 9.95
C ASP A 57 -3.40 11.36 9.26
N MET A 58 -3.40 10.13 8.72
CA MET A 58 -2.22 9.47 8.15
C MET A 58 -1.60 10.28 6.99
N GLU A 59 -2.42 10.96 6.19
CA GLU A 59 -1.95 11.83 5.10
C GLU A 59 -1.03 12.97 5.59
N ASN A 60 -1.38 13.60 6.71
CA ASN A 60 -0.62 14.72 7.28
C ASN A 60 0.70 14.28 7.91
N LEU A 61 0.91 12.98 8.14
CA LEU A 61 2.10 12.44 8.79
C LEU A 61 3.09 11.85 7.80
N ILE A 62 2.57 11.25 6.73
CA ILE A 62 3.38 10.63 5.68
C ILE A 62 4.27 11.64 4.97
N GLN A 63 3.89 12.93 4.94
CA GLN A 63 4.73 14.00 4.39
C GLN A 63 6.08 14.17 5.14
N TYR A 64 6.15 13.77 6.40
CA TYR A 64 7.39 13.85 7.20
C TYR A 64 8.33 12.67 6.98
N ILE A 65 7.86 11.61 6.31
CA ILE A 65 8.70 10.48 5.90
C ILE A 65 9.25 10.82 4.50
N PRO A 66 10.58 10.98 4.34
CA PRO A 66 11.18 11.19 3.03
C PRO A 66 10.85 10.03 2.10
N ASN A 67 10.44 10.35 0.87
CA ASN A 67 10.29 9.35 -0.16
C ASN A 67 11.66 9.00 -0.74
N THR A 68 11.98 7.71 -0.74
CA THR A 68 13.24 7.19 -1.28
C THR A 68 13.01 6.26 -2.47
N SER A 69 11.79 6.19 -2.99
CA SER A 69 11.48 5.45 -4.22
C SER A 69 12.24 6.08 -5.39
N GLU A 70 13.06 5.28 -6.07
CA GLU A 70 13.72 5.69 -7.31
C GLU A 70 12.80 5.50 -8.53
N SER A 71 11.91 4.52 -8.47
CA SER A 71 10.97 4.17 -9.54
C SER A 71 9.70 3.59 -8.96
N CYS A 72 8.56 4.21 -9.30
CA CYS A 72 7.26 3.80 -8.81
C CYS A 72 6.62 2.76 -9.75
N PRO A 73 6.27 1.54 -9.25
CA PRO A 73 5.70 0.48 -10.07
C PRO A 73 4.44 0.87 -10.84
N THR A 74 3.63 1.77 -10.30
CA THR A 74 2.34 2.23 -10.85
C THR A 74 2.44 3.50 -11.71
N CYS A 75 3.66 3.99 -11.97
CA CYS A 75 3.92 5.17 -12.80
C CYS A 75 4.65 4.86 -14.11
N GLN A 76 4.80 3.60 -14.50
CA GLN A 76 5.50 3.21 -15.72
C GLN A 76 4.75 3.70 -16.97
N GLU A 77 5.47 3.85 -18.09
CA GLU A 77 4.89 4.25 -19.37
C GLU A 77 4.09 3.14 -20.02
N SER A 78 4.50 1.88 -19.83
CA SER A 78 3.89 0.70 -20.42
C SER A 78 3.92 -0.46 -19.45
N TYR A 79 2.89 -1.31 -19.50
CA TYR A 79 2.75 -2.47 -18.65
C TYR A 79 2.58 -3.76 -19.47
N PRO A 80 3.04 -4.90 -18.94
CA PRO A 80 2.87 -6.21 -19.59
C PRO A 80 1.48 -6.84 -19.37
N ALA A 81 0.58 -6.15 -18.66
CA ALA A 81 -0.79 -6.59 -18.40
C ALA A 81 -1.69 -5.35 -18.18
N GLN A 82 -3.00 -5.54 -18.27
CA GLN A 82 -4.01 -4.51 -18.08
C GLN A 82 -4.43 -4.39 -16.62
N ALA A 83 -4.63 -5.53 -15.95
CA ALA A 83 -5.09 -5.61 -14.58
C ALA A 83 -4.02 -6.20 -13.67
N PHE A 84 -3.75 -5.52 -12.55
CA PHE A 84 -2.82 -6.00 -11.53
C PHE A 84 -3.47 -6.03 -10.15
N LEU A 85 -3.06 -7.00 -9.36
CA LEU A 85 -3.13 -6.92 -7.90
C LEU A 85 -1.78 -6.42 -7.38
N VAL A 86 -1.78 -5.40 -6.53
CA VAL A 86 -0.56 -4.73 -6.05
C VAL A 86 -0.47 -4.83 -4.52
N CYS A 87 0.63 -5.36 -4.01
CA CYS A 87 0.95 -5.35 -2.58
C CYS A 87 1.35 -3.95 -2.14
N VAL A 88 0.63 -3.36 -1.18
CA VAL A 88 0.90 -1.97 -0.77
C VAL A 88 2.24 -1.82 -0.04
N ASN A 89 2.71 -2.84 0.68
CA ASN A 89 3.99 -2.74 1.40
C ASN A 89 5.21 -2.94 0.51
N THR A 90 5.12 -3.87 -0.44
CA THR A 90 6.28 -4.30 -1.24
C THR A 90 6.29 -3.68 -2.63
N GLY A 91 5.14 -3.20 -3.10
CA GLY A 91 4.90 -2.79 -4.49
C GLY A 91 5.05 -3.89 -5.52
N GLU A 92 5.07 -5.15 -5.08
CA GLU A 92 4.97 -6.28 -5.98
C GLU A 92 3.62 -6.30 -6.69
N THR A 93 3.65 -6.59 -7.99
CA THR A 93 2.50 -6.60 -8.86
C THR A 93 2.25 -8.00 -9.41
N TYR A 94 1.02 -8.47 -9.33
CA TYR A 94 0.59 -9.76 -9.82
C TYR A 94 -0.41 -9.53 -10.96
N SER A 95 -0.06 -9.97 -12.17
CA SER A 95 -0.95 -9.87 -13.33
C SER A 95 -2.22 -10.67 -13.08
N LEU A 96 -3.37 -10.03 -13.31
CA LEU A 96 -4.67 -10.69 -13.33
C LEU A 96 -5.13 -11.00 -14.75
N ASP A 97 -4.40 -10.55 -15.78
CA ASP A 97 -4.68 -10.94 -17.15
C ASP A 97 -4.54 -12.45 -17.33
N VAL A 98 -5.55 -13.07 -17.95
CA VAL A 98 -5.51 -14.50 -18.33
C VAL A 98 -4.48 -14.73 -19.44
N TYR A 99 -4.36 -13.76 -20.36
CA TYR A 99 -3.46 -13.81 -21.52
C TYR A 99 -2.29 -12.85 -21.33
N HIS A 100 -1.12 -13.20 -21.85
CA HIS A 100 -0.04 -12.23 -21.98
C HIS A 100 -0.33 -11.24 -23.12
N THR A 101 0.31 -10.07 -23.13
CA THR A 101 0.05 -9.01 -24.13
C THR A 101 0.24 -9.47 -25.58
N ASP A 102 1.03 -10.53 -25.81
CA ASP A 102 1.32 -11.11 -27.12
C ASP A 102 0.46 -12.33 -27.48
N GLU A 103 -0.55 -12.66 -26.67
CA GLU A 103 -1.38 -13.85 -26.80
C GLU A 103 -2.83 -13.52 -27.17
N SER A 104 -3.44 -14.39 -27.98
CA SER A 104 -4.83 -14.24 -28.43
C SER A 104 -5.74 -15.32 -27.82
N PRO A 105 -6.99 -15.02 -27.45
CA PRO A 105 -7.95 -16.03 -27.02
C PRO A 105 -8.23 -17.12 -28.07
N ASP A 106 -7.93 -16.86 -29.34
CA ASP A 106 -8.08 -17.82 -30.45
C ASP A 106 -6.94 -18.85 -30.52
N ASP A 107 -5.85 -18.64 -29.80
CA ASP A 107 -4.71 -19.55 -29.79
C ASP A 107 -4.97 -20.75 -28.85
N GLU A 108 -4.52 -21.94 -29.26
CA GLU A 108 -4.78 -23.17 -28.53
C GLU A 108 -3.80 -23.31 -27.35
N TYR A 109 -4.24 -22.88 -26.16
CA TYR A 109 -3.45 -22.97 -24.92
C TYR A 109 -3.93 -24.10 -24.01
N GLY A 110 -3.04 -25.04 -23.68
CA GLY A 110 -3.37 -26.21 -22.86
C GLY A 110 -2.80 -26.20 -21.43
N GLY A 111 -2.31 -25.07 -20.92
CA GLY A 111 -1.54 -25.01 -19.68
C GLY A 111 -2.11 -24.07 -18.62
N MET A 112 -2.16 -24.55 -17.37
CA MET A 112 -2.38 -23.73 -16.18
C MET A 112 -1.14 -22.86 -15.91
N ARG A 113 -1.35 -21.60 -15.57
CA ARG A 113 -0.29 -20.67 -15.13
C ARG A 113 -0.49 -20.34 -13.66
N LEU A 114 0.62 -20.17 -12.96
CA LEU A 114 0.65 -19.91 -11.52
C LEU A 114 1.63 -18.77 -11.22
N SER A 115 1.19 -17.84 -10.38
CA SER A 115 2.01 -16.81 -9.76
C SER A 115 1.77 -16.83 -8.26
N PHE A 116 2.84 -16.68 -7.47
CA PHE A 116 2.77 -16.71 -6.02
C PHE A 116 3.60 -15.58 -5.44
N GLY A 117 3.19 -15.06 -4.31
CA GLY A 117 4.04 -14.20 -3.52
C GLY A 117 3.58 -14.01 -2.09
N TYR A 118 4.44 -13.35 -1.33
CA TYR A 118 4.34 -13.26 0.12
C TYR A 118 4.91 -11.93 0.61
N ASP A 119 4.10 -11.18 1.35
CA ASP A 119 4.53 -9.95 2.01
C ASP A 119 4.87 -10.26 3.47
N GLU A 120 6.16 -10.19 3.83
CA GLU A 120 6.63 -10.45 5.20
C GLU A 120 6.07 -9.46 6.25
N ILE A 121 5.63 -8.26 5.83
CA ILE A 121 5.15 -7.23 6.74
C ILE A 121 3.70 -7.51 7.14
N SER A 122 2.84 -7.72 6.14
CA SER A 122 1.44 -8.06 6.38
C SER A 122 1.21 -9.55 6.61
N GLU A 123 2.20 -10.40 6.35
CA GLU A 123 2.10 -11.86 6.25
C GLU A 123 1.01 -12.31 5.27
N ALA A 124 0.67 -11.47 4.28
CA ALA A 124 -0.30 -11.82 3.24
C ALA A 124 0.36 -12.70 2.17
N SER A 125 -0.34 -13.76 1.77
CA SER A 125 0.06 -14.62 0.64
C SER A 125 -0.89 -14.41 -0.53
N ILE A 126 -0.33 -14.27 -1.73
CA ILE A 126 -1.09 -14.05 -2.96
C ILE A 126 -0.82 -15.20 -3.91
N HIS A 127 -1.88 -15.86 -4.36
CA HIS A 127 -1.81 -16.94 -5.35
C HIS A 127 -2.69 -16.56 -6.54
N VAL A 128 -2.11 -16.43 -7.73
CA VAL A 128 -2.87 -16.20 -8.96
C VAL A 128 -2.75 -17.42 -9.86
N THR A 129 -3.89 -17.93 -10.30
CA THR A 129 -3.99 -19.06 -11.23
C THR A 129 -4.77 -18.61 -12.46
N SER A 130 -4.27 -18.90 -13.65
CA SER A 130 -5.02 -18.65 -14.88
C SER A 130 -5.04 -19.87 -15.81
N TYR A 131 -6.15 -20.00 -16.53
CA TYR A 131 -6.42 -21.06 -17.48
C TYR A 131 -6.76 -20.43 -18.84
N PRO A 132 -5.75 -20.06 -19.66
CA PRO A 132 -5.98 -19.42 -20.94
C PRO A 132 -6.87 -20.22 -21.91
N GLY A 133 -6.87 -21.56 -21.80
CA GLY A 133 -7.76 -22.42 -22.59
C GLY A 133 -9.23 -22.41 -22.13
N GLU A 134 -9.50 -22.00 -20.90
CA GLU A 134 -10.86 -21.82 -20.34
C GLU A 134 -11.27 -20.34 -20.33
N GLN A 135 -10.36 -19.44 -20.72
CA GLN A 135 -10.53 -17.98 -20.75
C GLN A 135 -10.83 -17.37 -19.38
N ASP A 136 -10.43 -18.07 -18.31
CA ASP A 136 -10.70 -17.68 -16.94
C ASP A 136 -9.47 -17.87 -16.03
N GLY A 137 -9.64 -17.49 -14.78
CA GLY A 137 -8.64 -17.61 -13.74
C GLY A 137 -9.18 -17.14 -12.40
N TYR A 138 -8.33 -17.16 -11.39
CA TYR A 138 -8.66 -16.60 -10.10
C TYR A 138 -7.40 -16.18 -9.34
N ALA A 139 -7.55 -15.22 -8.43
CA ALA A 139 -6.56 -14.85 -7.44
C ALA A 139 -7.10 -15.10 -6.03
N GLU A 140 -6.29 -15.71 -5.17
CA GLU A 140 -6.57 -15.92 -3.75
C GLU A 140 -5.61 -15.09 -2.90
N ILE A 141 -6.16 -14.41 -1.90
CA ILE A 141 -5.42 -13.54 -0.99
C ILE A 141 -5.66 -14.05 0.42
N PHE A 142 -4.63 -14.71 0.97
CA PHE A 142 -4.62 -15.23 2.32
C PHE A 142 -4.09 -14.16 3.26
N ARG A 143 -4.86 -13.85 4.30
CA ARG A 143 -4.54 -12.71 5.18
C ARG A 143 -3.67 -13.12 6.36
N GLY A 144 -2.75 -12.24 6.72
CA GLY A 144 -1.89 -12.39 7.90
C GLY A 144 -2.20 -11.36 8.99
N ARG A 145 -1.19 -10.54 9.33
CA ARG A 145 -1.20 -9.50 10.36
C ARG A 145 -1.97 -8.23 9.98
N ARG A 146 -2.28 -8.04 8.70
CA ARG A 146 -3.07 -6.89 8.21
C ARG A 146 -2.40 -5.54 8.48
N ILE A 147 -1.11 -5.46 8.20
CA ILE A 147 -0.29 -4.27 8.46
C ILE A 147 0.00 -3.56 7.16
N VAL A 148 -0.28 -2.24 7.10
CA VAL A 148 0.18 -1.34 6.04
C VAL A 148 1.27 -0.43 6.60
N SER A 149 2.43 -0.40 5.96
CA SER A 149 3.61 0.33 6.40
C SER A 149 3.93 1.49 5.46
N ALA A 150 3.59 2.71 5.89
CA ALA A 150 3.92 3.92 5.14
C ALA A 150 5.42 4.08 4.88
N HIS A 151 6.29 3.62 5.79
CA HIS A 151 7.74 3.64 5.57
C HIS A 151 8.17 2.74 4.42
N LYS A 152 7.58 1.54 4.30
CA LYS A 152 7.85 0.64 3.18
C LYS A 152 7.27 1.19 1.88
N MET A 153 6.04 1.69 1.92
CA MET A 153 5.43 2.39 0.79
C MET A 153 6.33 3.52 0.26
N LYS A 154 6.90 4.36 1.14
CA LYS A 154 7.82 5.45 0.79
C LYS A 154 9.13 5.01 0.15
N SER A 155 9.49 3.74 0.27
CA SER A 155 10.65 3.16 -0.42
C SER A 155 10.33 2.61 -1.82
N VAL A 156 9.05 2.50 -2.17
CA VAL A 156 8.60 1.81 -3.39
C VAL A 156 7.71 2.69 -4.29
N PHE A 157 6.75 3.40 -3.73
CA PHE A 157 5.81 4.24 -4.49
C PHE A 157 6.18 5.73 -4.39
N CYS A 158 5.81 6.53 -5.39
CA CYS A 158 5.88 7.98 -5.28
C CYS A 158 4.77 8.50 -4.36
N ASP A 159 4.91 9.74 -3.86
CA ASP A 159 3.98 10.31 -2.88
C ASP A 159 2.54 10.42 -3.40
N ASP A 160 2.36 10.71 -4.68
CA ASP A 160 1.03 10.80 -5.29
C ASP A 160 0.34 9.43 -5.30
N CYS A 161 1.04 8.37 -5.73
CA CYS A 161 0.50 7.01 -5.69
C CYS A 161 0.25 6.52 -4.26
N ILE A 162 1.14 6.84 -3.29
CA ILE A 162 0.90 6.49 -1.88
C ILE A 162 -0.42 7.11 -1.41
N ARG A 163 -0.65 8.38 -1.72
CA ARG A 163 -1.88 9.08 -1.33
C ARG A 163 -3.11 8.45 -1.97
N GLU A 164 -3.07 8.15 -3.26
CA GLU A 164 -4.19 7.50 -3.96
C GLU A 164 -4.47 6.10 -3.40
N ILE A 165 -3.44 5.29 -3.17
CA ILE A 165 -3.56 3.96 -2.57
C ILE A 165 -4.20 4.05 -1.19
N LEU A 166 -3.70 4.91 -0.31
CA LEU A 166 -4.21 5.06 1.06
C LEU A 166 -5.68 5.51 1.06
N ASN A 167 -6.05 6.44 0.19
CA ASN A 167 -7.45 6.86 0.04
C ASN A 167 -8.35 5.75 -0.52
N THR A 168 -7.79 4.86 -1.32
CA THR A 168 -8.52 3.71 -1.90
C THR A 168 -8.80 2.66 -0.83
N ILE A 169 -7.83 2.37 0.04
CA ILE A 169 -7.95 1.33 1.07
C ILE A 169 -8.55 1.82 2.39
N ASP A 170 -8.68 3.13 2.60
CA ASP A 170 -9.20 3.67 3.85
C ASP A 170 -10.59 3.09 4.19
N GLY A 171 -10.70 2.50 5.39
CA GLY A 171 -11.91 1.87 5.89
C GLY A 171 -12.32 0.57 5.17
N GLN A 172 -11.46 0.01 4.31
CA GLN A 172 -11.73 -1.26 3.65
C GLN A 172 -11.37 -2.45 4.53
N LEU A 173 -12.00 -3.60 4.26
CA LEU A 173 -11.69 -4.82 5.02
C LEU A 173 -10.30 -5.36 4.67
N LEU A 174 -9.85 -5.18 3.42
CA LEU A 174 -8.55 -5.57 2.91
C LEU A 174 -7.78 -4.30 2.49
N GLU A 175 -6.72 -4.00 3.22
CA GLU A 175 -5.90 -2.80 3.04
C GLU A 175 -4.50 -3.16 2.48
N GLU A 176 -4.13 -4.44 2.58
CA GLU A 176 -2.81 -4.97 2.24
C GLU A 176 -2.55 -5.02 0.72
N VAL A 177 -3.61 -4.98 -0.08
CA VAL A 177 -3.55 -5.05 -1.54
C VAL A 177 -4.57 -4.13 -2.18
N VAL A 178 -4.26 -3.66 -3.39
CA VAL A 178 -5.16 -2.88 -4.25
C VAL A 178 -5.20 -3.46 -5.65
N LEU A 179 -6.32 -3.28 -6.34
CA LEU A 179 -6.40 -3.50 -7.78
C LEU A 179 -5.90 -2.26 -8.51
N PHE A 180 -5.16 -2.48 -9.60
CA PHE A 180 -4.59 -1.43 -10.41
C PHE A 180 -4.92 -1.64 -11.88
N ASP A 181 -5.56 -0.63 -12.47
CA ASP A 181 -5.79 -0.51 -13.91
C ASP A 181 -4.59 0.21 -14.53
N ALA A 182 -3.81 -0.53 -15.31
CA ALA A 182 -2.58 -0.05 -15.91
C ALA A 182 -2.80 0.98 -17.03
N GLU A 183 -3.94 0.93 -17.71
CA GLU A 183 -4.27 1.86 -18.79
C GLU A 183 -4.73 3.20 -18.23
N GLN A 184 -5.66 3.17 -17.26
CA GLN A 184 -6.18 4.37 -16.62
C GLN A 184 -5.27 4.91 -15.51
N LYS A 185 -4.30 4.10 -15.07
CA LYS A 185 -3.44 4.35 -13.89
C LYS A 185 -4.28 4.62 -12.64
N ALA A 186 -5.32 3.82 -12.45
CA ALA A 186 -6.30 3.99 -11.38
C ALA A 186 -6.26 2.83 -10.39
N PHE A 187 -6.47 3.14 -9.11
CA PHE A 187 -6.54 2.16 -8.04
C PHE A 187 -7.99 1.89 -7.65
N TYR A 188 -8.29 0.62 -7.37
CA TYR A 188 -9.58 0.17 -6.86
C TYR A 188 -9.37 -0.69 -5.61
N PRO A 189 -10.28 -0.62 -4.62
CA PRO A 189 -10.20 -1.49 -3.46
C PRO A 189 -10.55 -2.93 -3.86
N VAL A 190 -10.10 -3.89 -3.04
CA VAL A 190 -10.62 -5.26 -3.10
C VAL A 190 -11.76 -5.37 -2.09
N LYS A 191 -12.99 -5.36 -2.58
CA LYS A 191 -14.19 -5.30 -1.75
C LYS A 191 -15.09 -6.50 -1.99
N ASP A 192 -15.61 -7.08 -0.92
CA ASP A 192 -16.54 -8.21 -1.00
C ASP A 192 -17.81 -7.87 -1.79
N GLU A 193 -18.32 -8.86 -2.54
CA GLU A 193 -19.45 -8.77 -3.46
C GLU A 193 -19.32 -7.69 -4.55
N GLU A 194 -18.11 -7.20 -4.82
CA GLU A 194 -17.85 -6.25 -5.88
C GLU A 194 -17.59 -6.96 -7.21
N THR A 195 -18.10 -6.38 -8.28
CA THR A 195 -17.74 -6.76 -9.65
C THR A 195 -17.27 -5.52 -10.37
N LEU A 196 -16.10 -5.59 -10.98
CA LEU A 196 -15.50 -4.50 -11.73
C LEU A 196 -14.84 -5.05 -12.99
N GLN A 197 -14.65 -4.18 -13.98
CA GLN A 197 -13.98 -4.54 -15.23
C GLN A 197 -12.74 -3.67 -15.39
N ILE A 198 -11.59 -4.29 -15.61
CA ILE A 198 -10.34 -3.60 -15.96
C ILE A 198 -9.93 -4.10 -17.34
N GLY A 199 -9.94 -3.18 -18.31
CA GLY A 199 -9.68 -3.51 -19.71
C GLY A 199 -10.59 -4.64 -20.21
N SER A 200 -9.96 -5.73 -20.66
CA SER A 200 -10.62 -6.91 -21.22
C SER A 200 -11.05 -7.95 -20.18
N TYR A 201 -10.90 -7.67 -18.88
CA TYR A 201 -11.11 -8.65 -17.80
C TYR A 201 -12.19 -8.22 -16.83
N GLY A 202 -13.18 -9.09 -16.63
CA GLY A 202 -14.16 -9.00 -15.56
C GLY A 202 -13.60 -9.62 -14.29
N LEU A 203 -13.71 -8.91 -13.18
CA LEU A 203 -13.20 -9.29 -11.87
C LEU A 203 -14.37 -9.34 -10.88
N ALA A 204 -14.64 -10.53 -10.35
CA ALA A 204 -15.66 -10.76 -9.33
C ALA A 204 -15.01 -11.12 -8.01
N VAL A 205 -15.22 -10.28 -6.99
CA VAL A 205 -14.59 -10.44 -5.68
C VAL A 205 -15.57 -11.12 -4.72
N SER A 206 -15.07 -12.12 -4.00
CA SER A 206 -15.79 -12.80 -2.92
C SER A 206 -14.90 -12.93 -1.68
N TYR A 207 -15.54 -12.86 -0.52
CA TYR A 207 -14.91 -13.09 0.78
C TYR A 207 -15.54 -14.30 1.45
N ASP A 208 -14.74 -15.34 1.71
CA ASP A 208 -15.18 -16.51 2.47
C ASP A 208 -14.14 -16.87 3.54
N SER A 209 -14.65 -17.15 4.74
CA SER A 209 -13.88 -17.79 5.82
C SER A 209 -12.56 -17.11 6.24
N GLY A 210 -12.39 -15.82 5.92
CA GLY A 210 -11.19 -15.06 6.29
C GLY A 210 -10.37 -14.55 5.12
N ASP A 211 -10.55 -15.12 3.94
CA ASP A 211 -9.72 -14.92 2.76
C ASP A 211 -10.54 -14.32 1.61
N PHE A 212 -9.85 -13.59 0.72
CA PHE A 212 -10.47 -13.02 -0.47
C PHE A 212 -10.13 -13.85 -1.69
N ARG A 213 -11.10 -13.99 -2.58
CA ARG A 213 -10.94 -14.57 -3.90
C ARG A 213 -11.46 -13.60 -4.95
N ILE A 214 -10.70 -13.45 -6.03
CA ILE A 214 -11.06 -12.67 -7.20
C ILE A 214 -11.15 -13.65 -8.36
N ASP A 215 -12.36 -13.97 -8.81
CA ASP A 215 -12.55 -14.73 -10.04
C ASP A 215 -12.38 -13.79 -11.24
N ILE A 216 -11.70 -14.28 -12.26
CA ILE A 216 -11.23 -13.52 -13.41
C ILE A 216 -11.81 -14.17 -14.66
N GLU A 217 -12.47 -13.39 -15.49
CA GLU A 217 -13.03 -13.84 -16.76
C GLU A 217 -12.61 -12.88 -17.88
N TYR A 218 -12.19 -13.43 -19.02
CA TYR A 218 -11.99 -12.63 -20.23
C TYR A 218 -13.34 -12.26 -20.84
N VAL A 219 -13.62 -10.95 -20.98
CA VAL A 219 -14.94 -10.43 -21.37
C VAL A 219 -14.93 -9.59 -22.66
N SER A 220 -13.79 -9.49 -23.35
CA SER A 220 -13.72 -8.76 -24.62
C SER A 220 -14.21 -9.65 -25.78
N GLU A 221 -15.07 -9.08 -26.63
CA GLU A 221 -15.37 -9.58 -27.98
C GLU A 221 -14.31 -9.10 -28.99
#